data_AF-A0AAN9PDI4-F1
#
_entry.id   AF-A0AAN9PDI4-F1
#
_cell.length_a   1.000
_cell.length_b   1.000
_cell.length_c   1.000
_cell.angle_alpha   90.00
_cell.angle_beta   90.00
_cell.angle_gamma   90.00
#
_symmetry.space_group_name_H-M   'P 1'
#
loop_
_entity.id
_entity.type
_entity.pdbx_description
1 polymer ?
#
loop_
_entity_poly.entity_id
_entity_poly.type
_entity_poly.pdbx_seq_one_letter_code
_entity_poly.pdbx_strand_id
1 'polypeptide(L)'
;MAQKKKDGEYTSTATREITEKIDELTSLSAEGSLSISGREDILSIAIGHPEHNGRVRGVGQRIGIRQYFGKPPGRKGLGSSNVTRDEIMHIREEIRQEVTQQVEEQVTK
;
A
#
# COMPACT_ATOMS: atom_id res chain seq x y z
N MET A 1 14.89 21.00 -17.13
CA MET A 1 16.13 21.48 -16.48
C MET A 1 15.76 22.41 -15.34
N ALA A 2 16.50 22.35 -14.23
CA ALA A 2 16.23 23.15 -13.03
C ALA A 2 16.25 24.66 -13.32
N GLN A 3 15.42 25.44 -12.61
CA GLN A 3 15.29 26.87 -12.83
C GLN A 3 16.56 27.60 -12.37
N LYS A 4 17.18 28.32 -13.31
CA LYS A 4 18.34 29.17 -13.06
C LYS A 4 17.94 30.65 -13.14
N LYS A 5 18.62 31.48 -12.36
CA LYS A 5 18.56 32.95 -12.49
C LYS A 5 19.22 33.37 -13.81
N LYS A 6 19.10 34.65 -14.16
CA LYS A 6 19.78 35.23 -15.32
C LYS A 6 21.30 35.06 -15.27
N ASP A 7 21.86 34.97 -14.06
CA ASP A 7 23.28 34.80 -13.79
C ASP A 7 23.75 33.33 -13.87
N GLY A 8 22.86 32.40 -14.20
CA GLY A 8 23.17 30.96 -14.31
C GLY A 8 23.17 30.20 -12.98
N GLU A 9 23.03 30.89 -11.85
CA GLU A 9 22.92 30.30 -10.52
C GLU A 9 21.52 29.72 -10.24
N TYR A 10 21.45 28.66 -9.44
CA TYR A 10 20.18 28.12 -8.97
C TYR A 10 19.47 29.06 -8.00
N THR A 11 18.14 29.05 -8.04
CA THR A 11 17.30 29.90 -7.17
C THR A 11 17.25 29.40 -5.73
N SER A 12 17.43 28.10 -5.51
CA SER A 12 17.35 27.45 -4.19
C SER A 12 18.57 26.56 -3.96
N THR A 13 19.04 26.51 -2.71
CA THR A 13 20.13 25.63 -2.27
C THR A 13 19.77 24.16 -2.45
N ALA A 14 18.54 23.77 -2.12
CA ALA A 14 18.05 22.41 -2.32
C ALA A 14 18.06 22.00 -3.80
N THR A 15 17.76 22.93 -4.71
CA THR A 15 17.84 22.66 -6.15
C THR A 15 19.28 22.43 -6.59
N ARG A 16 20.22 23.20 -6.04
CA ARG A 16 21.65 23.04 -6.31
C ARG A 16 22.16 21.67 -5.86
N GLU A 17 21.84 21.26 -4.63
CA GLU A 17 22.23 19.95 -4.09
C GLU A 17 21.70 18.78 -4.94
N ILE A 18 20.43 18.85 -5.34
CA ILE A 18 19.84 17.83 -6.21
C ILE A 18 20.53 17.81 -7.58
N THR A 19 20.88 18.97 -8.14
CA THR A 19 21.58 19.01 -9.44
C THR A 19 23.00 18.46 -9.36
N GLU A 20 23.75 18.76 -8.30
CA GLU A 20 25.10 18.21 -8.09
C GLU A 20 25.03 16.68 -8.01
N LYS A 21 24.05 16.15 -7.27
CA LYS A 21 23.82 14.70 -7.16
C LYS A 21 23.39 14.05 -8.49
N ILE A 22 22.62 14.74 -9.32
CA ILE A 22 22.27 14.26 -10.67
C ILE A 22 23.53 14.13 -11.53
N ASP A 23 24.42 15.12 -11.49
CA ASP A 23 25.65 15.13 -12.29
C ASP A 23 26.59 13.97 -11.89
N GLU A 24 26.72 13.70 -10.58
CA GLU A 24 27.45 12.54 -10.05
C GLU A 24 26.86 11.21 -10.53
N LEU A 25 25.55 11.01 -10.36
CA LEU A 25 24.86 9.78 -10.75
C LEU A 25 24.88 9.56 -12.28
N THR A 26 24.83 10.64 -13.06
CA THR A 26 24.92 10.57 -14.53
C THR A 26 26.30 10.09 -14.96
N SER A 27 27.35 10.57 -14.29
CA SER A 27 28.73 10.14 -14.56
C SER A 27 28.92 8.65 -14.25
N LEU A 28 28.46 8.20 -13.07
CA LEU A 28 28.51 6.79 -12.67
C LEU A 28 27.66 5.88 -13.57
N SER A 29 26.54 6.38 -14.10
CA SER A 29 25.73 5.67 -15.08
C SER A 29 26.44 5.53 -16.42
N ALA A 30 27.12 6.58 -16.90
CA ALA A 30 27.90 6.53 -18.13
C ALA A 30 29.08 5.56 -18.04
N GLU A 31 29.67 5.41 -16.84
CA GLU A 31 30.70 4.41 -16.53
C GLU A 31 30.14 2.98 -16.45
N GLY A 32 28.81 2.80 -16.46
CA GLY A 32 28.15 1.50 -16.34
C GLY A 32 28.11 0.95 -14.91
N SER A 33 28.52 1.74 -13.91
CA SER A 33 28.51 1.34 -12.50
C SER A 33 27.12 1.37 -11.86
N LEU A 34 26.17 2.12 -12.44
CA LEU A 34 24.80 2.21 -11.95
C LEU A 34 23.83 1.52 -12.89
N SER A 35 23.14 0.49 -12.35
CA SER A 35 22.07 -0.22 -13.05
C SER A 35 20.74 0.50 -12.82
N ILE A 36 20.37 1.40 -13.73
CA ILE A 36 19.08 2.10 -13.71
C ILE A 36 18.01 1.23 -14.35
N SER A 37 16.91 0.96 -13.65
CA SER A 37 15.83 0.10 -14.15
C SER A 37 14.45 0.55 -13.70
N GLY A 38 13.56 0.71 -14.66
CA GLY A 38 12.15 1.01 -14.42
C GLY A 38 11.95 2.26 -13.57
N ARG A 39 11.56 2.06 -12.30
CA ARG A 39 11.23 3.11 -11.32
C ARG A 39 12.44 3.68 -10.58
N GLU A 40 13.61 3.06 -10.74
CA GLU A 40 14.86 3.50 -10.13
C GLU A 40 15.71 4.19 -11.19
N ASP A 41 15.31 5.41 -11.54
CA ASP A 41 16.01 6.30 -12.46
C ASP A 41 16.88 7.34 -11.72
N ILE A 42 17.73 8.06 -12.47
CA ILE A 42 18.68 9.03 -11.90
C ILE A 42 17.95 10.09 -11.06
N LEU A 43 16.78 10.53 -11.52
CA LEU A 43 16.01 11.57 -10.86
C LEU A 43 15.39 11.08 -9.55
N SER A 44 14.80 9.89 -9.52
CA SER A 44 14.24 9.29 -8.30
C SER A 44 15.32 9.06 -7.24
N ILE A 45 16.52 8.63 -7.63
CA ILE A 45 17.66 8.45 -6.71
C ILE A 45 18.20 9.79 -6.21
N ALA A 46 18.34 10.79 -7.10
CA ALA A 46 18.84 12.11 -6.73
C ALA A 46 17.91 12.78 -5.72
N ILE A 47 16.61 12.80 -6.03
CA ILE A 47 15.58 13.43 -5.19
C ILE A 47 15.30 12.56 -3.95
N GLY A 48 15.46 11.23 -4.02
CA GLY A 48 15.25 10.28 -2.92
C GLY A 48 13.79 9.86 -2.72
N HIS A 49 12.95 10.04 -3.73
CA HIS A 49 11.52 9.75 -3.67
C HIS A 49 11.21 8.67 -4.70
N PRO A 50 10.48 7.60 -4.34
CA PRO A 50 10.07 6.59 -5.31
C PRO A 50 9.14 7.23 -6.35
N GLU A 51 9.33 6.86 -7.62
CA GLU A 51 8.55 7.39 -8.73
C GLU A 51 7.05 7.18 -8.49
N HIS A 52 6.27 8.26 -8.60
CA HIS A 52 4.82 8.19 -8.52
C HIS A 52 4.27 7.79 -9.89
N ASN A 53 3.82 6.54 -10.01
CA ASN A 53 3.03 6.13 -11.17
C ASN A 53 1.82 7.07 -11.28
N GLY A 54 1.84 7.99 -12.24
CA GLY A 54 0.76 8.94 -12.45
C GLY A 54 -0.58 8.23 -12.59
N ARG A 55 -1.66 8.86 -12.12
CA ARG A 55 -3.00 8.37 -12.39
C ARG A 55 -3.34 8.68 -13.85
N VAL A 56 -3.20 7.69 -14.72
CA VAL A 56 -3.69 7.79 -16.10
C VAL A 56 -5.21 7.88 -16.05
N ARG A 57 -5.75 9.09 -16.20
CA ARG A 57 -7.18 9.30 -16.41
C ARG A 57 -7.40 9.25 -17.91
N GLY A 58 -7.87 8.10 -18.42
CA GLY A 58 -8.32 7.99 -19.80
C GLY A 58 -9.42 9.02 -20.05
N VAL A 59 -9.20 9.94 -20.98
CA VAL A 59 -10.25 10.81 -21.50
C VAL A 59 -11.12 9.96 -22.42
N GLY A 60 -12.29 9.58 -21.92
CA GLY A 60 -13.28 8.77 -22.64
C GLY A 60 -14.66 8.99 -22.04
N GLN A 61 -15.67 9.11 -22.88
CA GLN A 61 -17.04 9.34 -22.46
C GLN A 61 -17.54 8.14 -21.64
N ARG A 62 -17.85 8.39 -20.35
CA ARG A 62 -18.78 7.63 -19.48
C ARG A 62 -18.63 6.10 -19.35
N ILE A 63 -17.60 5.45 -19.89
CA ILE A 63 -17.37 4.02 -19.66
C ILE A 63 -16.56 3.85 -18.38
N GLY A 64 -17.22 3.40 -17.32
CA GLY A 64 -16.58 3.10 -16.04
C GLY A 64 -15.63 1.91 -16.15
N ILE A 65 -14.62 1.85 -15.27
CA ILE A 65 -13.60 0.78 -15.22
C ILE A 65 -14.25 -0.62 -15.24
N ARG A 66 -15.35 -0.82 -14.51
CA ARG A 66 -16.10 -2.09 -14.46
C ARG A 66 -16.84 -2.44 -15.76
N GLN A 67 -17.23 -1.43 -16.54
CA GLN A 67 -17.87 -1.63 -17.83
C GLN A 67 -16.83 -2.04 -18.89
N TYR A 68 -15.61 -1.51 -18.79
CA TYR A 68 -14.52 -1.83 -19.71
C TYR A 68 -13.81 -3.15 -19.36
N PHE A 69 -13.35 -3.31 -18.12
CA PHE A 69 -12.55 -4.47 -17.68
C PHE A 69 -13.40 -5.60 -17.07
N GLY A 70 -14.72 -5.41 -16.95
CA GLY A 70 -15.61 -6.36 -16.27
C GLY A 70 -15.58 -6.22 -14.74
N LYS A 71 -16.49 -6.96 -14.08
CA LYS A 71 -16.49 -7.07 -12.62
C LYS A 71 -15.33 -8.00 -12.21
N PRO A 72 -14.55 -7.66 -11.17
CA PRO A 72 -13.59 -8.61 -10.62
C PRO A 72 -14.35 -9.88 -10.18
N PRO A 73 -13.73 -11.07 -10.27
CA PRO A 73 -14.33 -12.29 -9.75
C PRO A 73 -14.76 -12.03 -8.31
N GLY A 74 -16.04 -12.26 -8.03
CA GLY A 74 -16.58 -12.04 -6.69
C GLY A 74 -15.73 -12.82 -5.70
N ARG A 75 -15.23 -12.16 -4.65
CA ARG A 75 -14.65 -12.87 -3.51
C ARG A 75 -15.71 -13.84 -3.03
N LYS A 76 -15.53 -15.14 -3.31
CA LYS A 76 -16.30 -16.19 -2.63
C LYS A 76 -16.02 -15.97 -1.15
N GLY A 77 -17.10 -15.78 -0.39
CA GLY A 77 -17.12 -15.08 0.88
C GLY A 77 -15.96 -15.44 1.81
N LEU A 78 -15.13 -14.44 2.10
CA LEU A 78 -14.32 -14.46 3.30
C LEU A 78 -15.19 -13.85 4.39
N GLY A 79 -15.70 -14.68 5.30
CA GLY A 79 -16.41 -14.21 6.49
C GLY A 79 -17.89 -14.58 6.54
N SER A 80 -18.20 -15.86 6.36
CA SER A 80 -19.27 -16.44 7.18
C SER A 80 -18.66 -17.63 7.89
N SER A 81 -18.03 -17.39 9.04
CA SER A 81 -17.92 -18.43 10.06
C SER A 81 -19.36 -18.77 10.45
N ASN A 82 -19.99 -19.63 9.66
CA ASN A 82 -21.32 -20.13 9.94
C ASN A 82 -21.18 -21.09 11.11
N VAL A 83 -21.15 -20.55 12.32
CA VAL A 83 -21.35 -21.36 13.52
C VAL A 83 -22.68 -22.07 13.32
N THR A 84 -22.66 -23.39 13.34
CA THR A 84 -23.87 -24.16 13.10
C THR A 84 -24.83 -24.01 14.27
N ARG A 85 -26.14 -24.20 14.03
CA ARG A 85 -27.14 -24.14 15.10
C ARG A 85 -26.83 -25.14 16.21
N ASP A 86 -26.27 -26.29 15.84
CA ASP A 86 -25.93 -27.36 16.77
C ASP A 86 -24.74 -27.00 17.65
N GLU A 87 -23.71 -26.34 17.09
CA GLU A 87 -22.60 -25.78 17.85
C GLU A 87 -23.08 -24.75 18.89
N ILE A 88 -24.01 -23.86 18.52
CA ILE A 88 -24.60 -22.87 19.45
C ILE A 88 -25.37 -23.57 20.58
N MET A 89 -26.12 -24.62 20.26
CA MET A 89 -26.88 -25.38 21.26
C MET A 89 -25.97 -26.12 22.23
N HIS A 90 -24.86 -26.67 21.73
CA HIS A 90 -23.88 -27.35 22.57
C HIS A 90 -23.20 -26.40 23.56
N ILE A 91 -22.71 -25.25 23.08
CA ILE A 91 -22.10 -24.21 23.93
C ILE A 91 -23.08 -23.73 25.00
N ARG A 92 -24.37 -23.58 24.66
CA ARG A 92 -25.40 -23.15 25.62
C ARG A 92 -25.59 -24.15 26.75
N GLU A 93 -25.51 -25.44 26.44
CA GLU A 93 -25.71 -26.49 27.43
C GLU A 93 -24.48 -26.66 28.33
N GLU A 94 -23.28 -26.53 27.76
CA GLU A 94 -22.02 -26.52 28.52
C GLU A 94 -22.00 -25.38 29.56
N ILE A 95 -22.34 -24.15 29.13
CA ILE A 95 -22.43 -22.98 30.04
C ILE A 95 -23.45 -23.21 31.16
N ARG A 96 -24.59 -23.85 30.87
CA ARG A 96 -25.60 -24.14 31.90
C ARG A 96 -25.07 -25.09 32.96
N GLN A 97 -24.37 -26.14 32.54
CA GLN A 97 -23.80 -27.12 33.46
C GLN A 97 -22.73 -26.49 34.36
N GLU A 98 -21.84 -25.68 33.79
CA GLU A 98 -20.82 -24.96 34.57
C GLU A 98 -21.44 -24.03 35.62
N VAL A 99 -22.45 -23.24 35.23
CA VAL A 99 -23.13 -22.34 36.17
C VAL A 99 -23.83 -23.10 37.29
N THR A 100 -24.46 -24.24 36.99
CA THR A 100 -25.10 -25.07 38.03
C THR A 100 -24.09 -25.63 39.01
N GLN A 101 -22.95 -26.15 38.53
CA GLN A 101 -21.89 -26.69 39.39
C GLN A 101 -21.31 -25.60 40.30
N GLN A 102 -21.06 -24.40 39.77
CA GLN A 102 -20.54 -23.29 40.57
C GLN A 102 -21.51 -22.84 41.67
N VAL A 103 -22.82 -22.85 41.40
CA VAL A 103 -23.83 -22.52 42.42
C VAL A 103 -23.88 -23.60 43.50
N GLU A 104 -23.83 -24.88 43.13
CA GLU A 104 -23.81 -25.99 44.08
C GLU A 104 -22.56 -25.96 44.97
N GLU A 105 -21.38 -25.70 44.40
CA GLU A 105 -20.13 -25.54 45.15
C GLU A 105 -20.14 -24.34 46.10
N GLN A 106 -20.85 -23.26 45.77
CA GLN A 106 -20.98 -22.09 46.64
C GLN A 106 -22.01 -22.26 47.76
N VAL A 107 -23.04 -23.07 47.55
CA VAL A 107 -24.07 -23.35 48.57
C VAL A 107 -23.63 -24.43 49.56
N THR A 108 -22.71 -25.32 49.15
CA THR A 108 -22.18 -26.41 49.99
C THR A 108 -20.97 -26.01 50.84
N LYS A 109 -20.53 -24.75 50.78
CA LYS A 109 -19.38 -24.19 51.49
C LYS A 109 -19.81 -23.15 52.52
#